data_AF-A0A3D2YY44-F1
#
_entry.id   AF-A0A3D2YY44-F1
#
_cell.length_a   1.000
_cell.length_b   1.000
_cell.length_c   1.000
_cell.angle_alpha   90.00
_cell.angle_beta   90.00
_cell.angle_gamma   90.00
#
_symmetry.space_group_name_H-M   'P 1'
#
loop_
_entity.id
_entity.type
_entity.pdbx_description
1 polymer ?
#
loop_
_entity_poly.entity_id
_entity_poly.type
_entity_poly.pdbx_seq_one_letter_code
_entity_poly.pdbx_strand_id
1 'polypeptide(L)' 'LYRQPPLEGSWHVDWEAQPGRLPGGGNHDIFSVPWQGRLYTAGGLTRYWGFPTRQRIFDDLFAFDPTRGCWEVISTLS' A
#
# COMPACT_ATOMS: atom_id res chain seq x y z
N LEU A 1 16.00 12.77 -11.20
CA LEU A 1 16.66 11.44 -11.21
C LEU A 1 17.71 11.42 -10.10
N TYR A 2 17.31 11.13 -8.86
CA TYR A 2 18.24 10.95 -7.74
C TYR A 2 18.09 9.50 -7.29
N ARG A 3 18.90 8.61 -7.86
CA ARG A 3 19.07 7.25 -7.32
C ARG A 3 20.51 7.18 -6.84
N GLN A 4 20.69 7.47 -5.57
CA GLN A 4 21.97 7.24 -4.91
C GLN A 4 22.08 5.73 -4.65
N PRO A 5 23.21 5.09 -4.96
CA PRO A 5 23.42 3.70 -4.56
C PRO A 5 23.33 3.62 -3.01
N PRO A 6 22.72 2.55 -2.47
CA PRO A 6 22.68 2.35 -1.02
C PRO A 6 24.09 2.37 -0.45
N LEU A 7 24.28 3.05 0.69
CA LEU A 7 25.54 2.91 1.43
C LEU A 7 25.61 1.47 1.97
N GLU A 8 26.78 0.86 1.89
CA GLU A 8 27.02 -0.48 2.40
C GLU A 8 26.62 -0.56 3.88
N GLY A 9 25.77 -1.54 4.23
CA GLY A 9 25.19 -1.66 5.58
C GLY A 9 23.95 -0.79 5.88
N SER A 10 23.40 -0.09 4.89
CA SER A 10 22.11 0.61 5.09
C SER A 10 20.98 -0.39 5.34
N TRP A 11 20.03 -0.07 6.21
CA TRP A 11 18.89 -0.93 6.53
C TRP A 11 18.01 -1.30 5.31
N HIS A 12 18.14 -0.56 4.21
CA HIS A 12 17.40 -0.80 2.98
C HIS A 12 18.16 -1.57 1.89
N VAL A 13 19.37 -2.08 2.17
CA VAL A 13 20.19 -2.75 1.15
C VAL A 13 19.49 -3.96 0.51
N ASP A 14 18.64 -4.63 1.27
CA ASP A 14 17.91 -5.83 0.84
C ASP A 14 16.43 -5.56 0.53
N TRP A 15 16.06 -4.30 0.25
CA TRP A 15 14.67 -3.98 -0.07
C TRP A 15 14.30 -4.43 -1.48
N GLU A 16 13.36 -5.36 -1.53
CA GLU A 16 12.77 -5.83 -2.79
C GLU A 16 11.43 -5.14 -3.03
N ALA A 17 11.29 -4.51 -4.19
CA ALA A 17 10.03 -3.93 -4.62
C ALA A 17 8.99 -5.05 -4.82
N GLN A 18 7.91 -5.00 -4.05
CA GLN A 18 6.83 -5.97 -4.19
C GLN A 18 5.93 -5.61 -5.39
N PRO A 19 5.47 -6.61 -6.16
CA PRO A 19 4.50 -6.39 -7.22
C PRO A 19 3.14 -5.95 -6.64
N GLY A 20 2.33 -5.28 -7.48
CA GLY A 20 0.99 -4.85 -7.10
C GLY A 20 0.96 -3.47 -6.45
N ARG A 21 0.23 -2.55 -7.09
CA ARG A 21 -0.03 -1.22 -6.53
C ARG A 21 -1.27 -1.28 -5.65
N LEU A 22 -1.21 -0.66 -4.47
CA LEU A 22 -2.39 -0.47 -3.64
C LEU A 22 -3.49 0.22 -4.47
N PRO A 23 -4.75 -0.25 -4.43
CA PRO A 23 -5.86 0.39 -5.12
C PRO A 23 -5.99 1.87 -4.75
N GLY A 24 -6.25 2.74 -5.72
CA GLY A 24 -6.22 4.20 -5.53
C GLY A 24 -4.85 4.84 -5.67
N GLY A 25 -3.81 4.03 -5.82
CA GLY A 25 -2.46 4.49 -6.07
C GLY A 25 -1.69 4.82 -4.82
N GLY A 26 -2.04 5.92 -4.14
CA GLY A 26 -1.36 6.39 -2.93
C GLY A 26 -2.34 6.55 -1.78
N ASN A 27 -1.96 6.05 -0.61
CA ASN A 27 -2.71 6.16 0.64
C ASN A 27 -1.75 6.64 1.74
N HIS A 28 -2.18 7.61 2.54
CA HIS A 28 -1.44 8.20 3.67
C HIS A 28 -2.21 7.95 4.97
N ASP A 29 -1.51 8.00 6.11
CA ASP A 29 -2.13 7.82 7.44
C ASP A 29 -2.88 6.48 7.59
N ILE A 30 -2.33 5.44 6.96
CA ILE A 30 -2.90 4.09 6.88
C ILE A 30 -2.41 3.21 8.03
N PHE A 31 -3.26 2.29 8.49
CA PHE A 31 -2.87 1.23 9.43
C PHE A 31 -2.67 -0.10 8.69
N SER A 32 -1.67 -0.90 9.10
CA SER A 32 -1.40 -2.20 8.50
C SER A 32 -1.04 -3.28 9.52
N VAL A 33 -1.46 -4.52 9.25
CA VAL A 33 -1.18 -5.69 10.09
C VAL A 33 -0.87 -6.91 9.22
N PRO A 34 0.24 -7.62 9.47
CA PRO A 34 0.48 -8.93 8.87
C PRO A 34 -0.38 -10.00 9.57
N TRP A 35 -1.10 -10.81 8.81
CA TRP A 35 -1.88 -11.94 9.34
C TRP A 35 -2.04 -13.06 8.29
N GLN A 36 -1.85 -14.33 8.68
CA GLN A 36 -1.94 -15.54 7.86
C GLN A 36 -1.21 -15.45 6.52
N GLY A 37 0.01 -14.89 6.52
CA GLY A 37 0.83 -14.76 5.31
C GLY A 37 0.36 -13.67 4.34
N ARG A 38 -0.58 -12.81 4.76
CA ARG A 38 -1.07 -11.65 4.01
C ARG A 38 -0.80 -10.37 4.79
N LEU A 39 -0.78 -9.24 4.08
CA LEU A 39 -0.72 -7.91 4.70
C LEU A 39 -2.08 -7.24 4.56
N TYR A 40 -2.71 -6.90 5.68
CA TYR A 40 -3.99 -6.19 5.71
C TYR A 40 -3.74 -4.71 5.92
N THR A 41 -4.53 -3.86 5.24
CA THR A 41 -4.48 -2.42 5.44
C THR A 41 -5.89 -1.83 5.56
N ALA A 42 -6.04 -0.88 6.47
CA ALA A 42 -7.32 -0.22 6.73
C ALA A 42 -7.13 1.29 6.95
N GLY A 43 -8.14 2.06 6.55
CA GLY A 43 -8.17 3.49 6.72
C GLY A 43 -7.22 4.25 5.80
N GLY A 44 -6.89 5.46 6.24
CA GLY A 44 -6.05 6.39 5.51
C GLY A 44 -6.82 7.30 4.56
N LEU A 45 -6.05 8.16 3.91
CA LEU A 45 -6.52 9.30 3.13
C LEU A 45 -5.71 9.43 1.84
N THR A 46 -6.37 9.81 0.75
CA THR A 46 -5.70 10.34 -0.43
C THR A 46 -6.34 11.62 -0.92
N ARG A 47 -5.54 12.55 -1.44
CA ARG A 47 -6.01 13.83 -2.01
C ARG A 47 -6.34 13.73 -3.50
N TYR A 48 -5.88 12.68 -4.17
CA TYR A 48 -5.86 12.60 -5.63
C TYR A 48 -6.65 11.38 -6.15
N TRP A 49 -7.84 11.14 -5.60
CA TRP A 49 -8.68 10.03 -6.04
C TRP A 49 -9.50 10.37 -7.29
N GLY A 50 -9.40 9.53 -8.32
CA GLY A 50 -10.23 9.60 -9.54
C GLY A 50 -9.93 10.79 -10.47
N PHE A 51 -10.77 10.98 -11.49
CA PHE A 51 -10.79 12.16 -12.35
C PHE A 51 -12.23 12.69 -12.48
N PRO A 52 -12.50 13.99 -12.19
CA PRO A 52 -11.58 14.94 -11.56
C PRO A 52 -11.13 14.46 -10.17
N THR A 53 -9.93 14.85 -9.75
CA THR A 53 -9.38 14.39 -8.49
C THR A 53 -10.15 14.97 -7.30
N ARG A 54 -10.36 14.14 -6.28
CA ARG A 54 -10.97 14.55 -5.02
C ARG A 54 -10.30 13.88 -3.84
N GLN A 55 -10.50 14.45 -2.66
CA GLN A 55 -10.14 13.79 -1.41
C GLN A 55 -11.01 12.56 -1.20
N ARG A 56 -10.39 11.46 -0.77
CA ARG A 56 -11.07 10.23 -0.35
C ARG A 56 -10.49 9.77 0.98
N ILE A 57 -11.38 9.53 1.93
CA ILE A 57 -11.09 8.74 3.14
C ILE A 57 -11.45 7.31 2.78
N PHE A 58 -10.57 6.35 3.10
CA PHE A 58 -10.82 4.95 2.82
C PHE A 58 -11.59 4.29 3.96
N ASP A 59 -12.71 3.69 3.60
CA ASP A 59 -13.53 2.78 4.40
C ASP A 59 -13.32 1.31 3.97
N ASP A 60 -12.42 1.05 3.02
CA ASP A 60 -12.09 -0.30 2.56
C ASP A 60 -11.07 -0.99 3.48
N LEU A 61 -11.24 -2.30 3.68
CA LEU A 61 -10.21 -3.21 4.16
C LEU A 61 -9.55 -3.89 2.96
N PHE A 62 -8.26 -3.62 2.74
CA PHE A 62 -7.48 -4.27 1.69
C PHE A 62 -6.64 -5.41 2.25
N ALA A 63 -6.38 -6.42 1.43
CA ALA A 63 -5.38 -7.45 1.70
C ALA A 63 -4.44 -7.62 0.51
N PHE A 64 -3.14 -7.68 0.80
CA PHE A 64 -2.11 -8.08 -0.15
C PHE A 64 -1.77 -9.55 0.01
N ASP A 65 -1.84 -10.28 -1.10
CA ASP A 65 -1.36 -11.65 -1.20
C ASP A 65 0.03 -11.65 -1.85
N PRO A 66 1.12 -11.87 -1.09
CA PRO A 66 2.48 -11.83 -1.62
C PRO A 66 2.77 -12.99 -2.58
N THR A 67 2.04 -14.11 -2.51
CA THR A 67 2.24 -15.25 -3.40
C THR A 67 1.73 -14.96 -4.82
N ARG A 68 0.72 -14.09 -4.92
CA ARG A 68 0.09 -13.68 -6.18
C ARG A 68 0.50 -12.28 -6.61
N GLY A 69 1.11 -11.49 -5.72
CA GLY A 69 1.52 -10.12 -5.99
C GLY A 69 0.35 -9.18 -6.24
N CYS A 70 -0.80 -9.42 -5.60
CA CYS A 70 -2.03 -8.68 -5.87
C CYS A 70 -2.73 -8.20 -4.60
N TRP A 71 -3.46 -7.10 -4.73
CA TRP A 71 -4.33 -6.54 -3.71
C TRP A 71 -5.79 -6.90 -3.98
N GLU A 72 -6.53 -7.21 -2.92
CA GLU A 72 -7.96 -7.50 -2.93
C GLU A 72 -8.68 -6.58 -1.94
N VAL A 73 -9.90 -6.14 -2.28
CA VAL A 73 -10.81 -5.50 -1.32
C VAL A 73 -11.57 -6.59 -0.59
N ILE A 74 -11.36 -6.72 0.72
CA ILE A 74 -11.93 -7.79 1.53
C ILE A 74 -13.28 -7.40 2.13
N SER A 75 -13.43 -6.14 2.52
CA SER A 75 -14.66 -5.60 3.08
C SER A 75 -14.69 -4.08 2.93
N THR A 76 -15.88 -3.51 3.08
CA THR A 76 -16.08 -2.09 3.40
C THR A 76 -16.52 -1.96 4.86
N LEU A 77 -16.12 -0.88 5.51
CA LEU A 77 -16.44 -0.52 6.89
C LEU A 77 -17.50 0.58 6.84
N SER A 78 -18.73 0.20 6.45
CA SER A 78 -19.90 1.07 6.41
C SER A 78 -20.59 1.17 7.77
#